data_AF-A0A060QGC3-F1
#
_entry.id   AF-A0A060QGC3-F1
#
_cell.length_a   1.000
_cell.length_b   1.000
_cell.length_c   1.000
_cell.angle_alpha   90.00
_cell.angle_beta   90.00
_cell.angle_gamma   90.00
#
_symmetry.space_group_name_H-M   'P 1'
#
loop_
_entity.id
_entity.type
_entity.pdbx_description
1 polymer ?
#
loop_
_entity_poly.entity_id
_entity_poly.type
_entity_poly.pdbx_seq_one_letter_code
_entity_poly.pdbx_strand_id
1 'polypeptide(L)'
;MDSFLAHPLGAIIVFTIIVGVVSTLILDLYALVLDKALGLPQTNWGAVGHWLQGMKQGRFVFEPTASGVYTPGEHGLGWLFHYVVGCAYAAMLPVFWGVAFIAAPTWLPIILIGVVLTTIAGLTLMVPGMGGGFLGLKTPNPVKLYGLVLLAHAVFAIGQYAAAIGFASCF
;
A
#
# COMPACT_ATOMS: atom_id res chain seq x y z
N MET A 1 -7.10 -22.01 -23.07
CA MET A 1 -6.24 -21.67 -21.93
C MET A 1 -5.17 -20.77 -22.49
N ASP A 2 -5.25 -19.48 -22.21
CA ASP A 2 -4.43 -18.46 -22.91
C ASP A 2 -2.94 -18.74 -22.77
N SER A 3 -2.21 -18.58 -23.87
CA SER A 3 -0.76 -18.80 -23.95
C SER A 3 0.01 -17.97 -22.91
N PHE A 4 -0.55 -16.85 -22.47
CA PHE A 4 -0.01 -16.02 -21.41
C PHE A 4 -0.03 -16.71 -20.03
N LEU A 5 -1.15 -17.32 -19.65
CA LEU A 5 -1.29 -18.01 -18.37
C LEU A 5 -0.55 -19.36 -18.33
N ALA A 6 -0.17 -19.89 -19.49
CA ALA A 6 0.71 -21.05 -19.61
C ALA A 6 2.16 -20.75 -19.13
N HIS A 7 2.53 -19.48 -18.98
CA HIS A 7 3.81 -19.03 -18.43
C HIS A 7 3.60 -18.35 -17.06
N PRO A 8 3.40 -19.15 -15.98
CA PRO A 8 2.88 -18.65 -14.71
C PRO A 8 3.73 -17.56 -14.07
N LEU A 9 5.06 -17.66 -14.17
CA LEU A 9 5.97 -16.64 -13.62
C LEU A 9 5.83 -15.29 -14.33
N GLY A 10 5.78 -15.30 -15.67
CA GLY A 10 5.61 -14.08 -16.46
C GLY A 10 4.27 -13.42 -16.19
N ALA A 11 3.20 -14.23 -16.13
CA ALA A 11 1.86 -13.75 -15.80
C ALA A 11 1.80 -13.09 -14.42
N ILE A 12 2.39 -13.73 -13.40
CA ILE A 12 2.45 -13.19 -12.04
C ILE A 12 3.21 -11.86 -12.00
N ILE A 13 4.37 -11.77 -12.67
CA ILE A 13 5.19 -10.54 -12.65
C ILE A 13 4.43 -9.36 -13.28
N VAL A 14 3.85 -9.56 -14.47
CA VAL A 14 3.13 -8.49 -15.17
C VAL A 14 1.88 -8.08 -14.39
N PHE A 15 1.11 -9.06 -13.90
CA PHE A 15 -0.05 -8.81 -13.04
C PHE A 15 0.34 -7.99 -11.80
N THR A 16 1.40 -8.41 -11.11
CA THR A 16 1.92 -7.78 -9.89
C THR A 16 2.22 -6.30 -10.12
N ILE A 17 2.95 -5.99 -11.19
CA ILE A 17 3.38 -4.62 -11.49
C ILE A 17 2.15 -3.77 -11.85
N ILE A 18 1.30 -4.23 -12.75
CA ILE A 18 0.15 -3.43 -13.22
C ILE A 18 -0.85 -3.22 -12.09
N VAL A 19 -1.28 -4.29 -11.44
CA VAL A 19 -2.30 -4.22 -10.38
C VAL A 19 -1.77 -3.48 -9.15
N GLY A 20 -0.50 -3.71 -8.78
CA GLY A 20 0.15 -3.02 -7.67
C GLY A 20 0.28 -1.52 -7.90
N VAL A 21 0.78 -1.10 -9.07
CA VAL A 21 0.93 0.32 -9.40
C VAL A 21 -0.42 1.02 -9.50
N VAL A 22 -1.41 0.42 -10.18
CA VAL A 22 -2.73 1.06 -10.37
C VAL A 22 -3.48 1.19 -9.04
N SER A 23 -3.49 0.15 -8.20
CA SER A 23 -4.12 0.22 -6.88
C SER A 23 -3.49 1.27 -5.97
N THR A 24 -2.16 1.37 -5.99
CA THR A 24 -1.40 2.38 -5.26
C THR A 24 -1.70 3.79 -5.75
N LEU A 25 -1.74 3.99 -7.08
CA LEU A 25 -2.07 5.27 -7.70
C LEU A 25 -3.49 5.72 -7.35
N ILE A 26 -4.47 4.81 -7.34
CA ILE A 26 -5.86 5.13 -6.95
C ILE A 26 -5.90 5.63 -5.50
N LEU A 27 -5.14 5.00 -4.60
CA LEU A 27 -5.03 5.46 -3.21
C LEU A 27 -4.39 6.86 -3.12
N ASP A 28 -3.34 7.13 -3.90
CA ASP A 28 -2.69 8.45 -3.93
C ASP A 28 -3.64 9.54 -4.43
N LEU A 29 -4.41 9.26 -5.49
CA LEU A 29 -5.44 10.17 -6.00
C LEU A 29 -6.53 10.41 -4.97
N TYR A 30 -6.94 9.38 -4.23
CA TYR A 30 -7.89 9.52 -3.13
C TYR A 30 -7.33 10.40 -2.00
N ALA A 31 -6.07 10.20 -1.60
CA ALA A 31 -5.42 11.05 -0.60
C ALA A 31 -5.34 12.52 -1.07
N LEU A 32 -5.05 12.76 -2.34
CA LEU A 32 -5.05 14.09 -2.94
C LEU A 32 -6.45 14.74 -2.90
N VAL A 33 -7.51 13.96 -3.13
CA VAL A 33 -8.90 14.44 -3.01
C VAL A 33 -9.22 14.81 -1.56
N LEU A 34 -8.86 13.98 -0.59
CA LEU A 34 -9.09 14.28 0.84
C LEU A 34 -8.35 15.54 1.29
N ASP A 35 -7.12 15.72 0.83
CA ASP A 35 -6.31 16.90 1.11
C ASP A 35 -6.97 18.17 0.56
N LYS A 36 -7.34 18.16 -0.72
CA LYS A 36 -7.97 19.31 -1.37
C LYS A 36 -9.40 19.61 -0.88
N ALA A 37 -10.19 18.58 -0.59
CA ALA A 37 -11.60 18.75 -0.24
C ALA A 37 -11.85 18.93 1.26
N LEU A 38 -11.04 18.28 2.11
CA LEU A 38 -11.27 18.20 3.56
C LEU A 38 -10.07 18.71 4.39
N GLY A 39 -8.96 19.12 3.76
CA GLY A 39 -7.75 19.57 4.45
C GLY A 39 -7.07 18.46 5.25
N LEU A 40 -7.31 17.18 4.91
CA LEU A 40 -6.65 16.05 5.55
C LEU A 40 -5.28 15.82 4.89
N PRO A 41 -4.17 15.99 5.63
CA PRO A 41 -2.85 15.94 5.02
C PRO A 41 -2.54 14.57 4.44
N GLN A 42 -1.87 14.56 3.30
CA GLN A 42 -1.34 13.34 2.66
C GLN A 42 -0.20 12.74 3.49
N THR A 43 0.09 11.46 3.27
CA THR A 43 1.29 10.82 3.83
C THR A 43 2.54 11.57 3.40
N ASN A 44 3.38 11.95 4.35
CA ASN A 44 4.67 12.54 4.06
C ASN A 44 5.68 11.44 3.70
N TRP A 45 5.83 11.17 2.40
CA TRP A 45 6.78 10.16 1.91
C TRP A 45 8.24 10.50 2.21
N GLY A 46 8.59 11.78 2.41
CA GLY A 46 9.92 12.16 2.91
C GLY A 46 10.17 11.63 4.32
N ALA A 47 9.19 11.74 5.21
CA ALA A 47 9.28 11.19 6.57
C ALA A 47 9.41 9.67 6.57
N VAL A 48 8.67 8.97 5.69
CA VAL A 48 8.79 7.51 5.52
C VAL A 48 10.20 7.15 5.02
N GLY A 49 10.74 7.89 4.06
CA GLY A 49 12.11 7.71 3.59
C GLY A 49 13.14 7.91 4.69
N HIS A 50 12.98 8.95 5.51
CA HIS A 50 13.84 9.21 6.66
C HIS A 50 13.80 8.05 7.67
N TRP A 51 12.59 7.57 7.99
CA TRP A 51 12.40 6.39 8.84
C TRP A 51 13.12 5.16 8.28
N LEU A 52 12.98 4.88 6.98
CA LEU A 52 13.65 3.74 6.33
C LEU A 52 15.18 3.85 6.37
N GLN A 53 15.73 5.06 6.26
CA GLN A 53 17.18 5.26 6.46
C GLN A 53 17.59 5.02 7.91
N GLY A 54 16.79 5.49 8.88
CA GLY A 54 16.99 5.21 10.30
C GLY A 54 16.99 3.71 10.61
N MET A 55 16.08 2.94 10.01
CA MET A 55 16.02 1.49 10.20
C MET A 55 17.32 0.78 9.80
N LYS A 56 17.97 1.22 8.70
CA LYS A 56 19.28 0.69 8.28
C LYS A 56 20.39 0.95 9.29
N GLN A 57 20.18 1.91 10.19
CA GLN A 57 21.10 2.32 11.25
C GLN A 57 20.65 1.84 12.64
N GLY A 58 19.68 0.91 12.71
CA GLY A 58 19.18 0.35 13.97
C GLY A 58 18.12 1.21 14.68
N ARG A 59 17.70 2.34 14.09
CA ARG A 59 16.61 3.18 14.61
C ARG A 59 15.29 2.73 14.00
N PHE A 60 14.59 1.85 14.70
CA PHE A 60 13.34 1.25 14.21
C PHE A 60 12.11 2.15 14.33
N VAL A 61 12.19 3.18 15.17
CA VAL A 61 11.14 4.19 15.35
C VAL A 61 11.59 5.49 14.72
N PHE A 62 10.68 6.15 14.00
CA PHE A 62 10.88 7.42 13.34
C PHE A 62 11.25 8.50 14.35
N GLU A 63 12.32 9.23 14.02
CA GLU A 63 12.77 10.41 14.74
C GLU A 63 12.58 11.62 13.80
N PRO A 64 11.79 12.63 14.21
CA PRO A 64 11.60 13.83 13.40
C PRO A 64 12.90 14.58 13.17
N THR A 65 13.07 15.17 11.99
CA THR A 65 14.14 16.14 11.76
C THR A 65 13.79 17.47 12.42
N ALA A 66 14.77 18.16 13.00
CA ALA A 66 14.55 19.45 13.67
C ALA A 66 13.99 20.53 12.73
N SER A 67 14.29 20.44 11.43
CA SER A 67 13.79 21.35 10.40
C SER A 67 12.43 20.93 9.81
N GLY A 68 12.02 19.68 9.97
CA GLY A 68 10.87 19.09 9.28
C GLY A 68 11.03 18.96 7.76
N VAL A 69 12.23 19.20 7.22
CA VAL A 69 12.54 19.12 5.78
C VAL A 69 13.26 17.81 5.49
N TYR A 70 12.88 17.16 4.38
CA TYR A 70 13.47 15.91 3.90
C TYR A 70 14.18 16.12 2.57
N THR A 71 15.26 15.39 2.36
CA THR A 71 16.05 15.38 1.13
C THR A 71 15.29 14.74 -0.03
N PRO A 72 15.64 15.07 -1.29
CA PRO A 72 15.06 14.39 -2.46
C PRO A 72 15.24 12.86 -2.42
N GLY A 73 16.35 12.37 -1.86
CA GLY A 73 16.60 10.94 -1.70
C GLY A 73 15.67 10.26 -0.70
N GLU A 74 15.30 10.95 0.38
CA GLU A 74 14.29 10.45 1.33
C GLU A 74 12.90 10.41 0.70
N HIS A 75 12.51 11.48 0.00
CA HIS A 75 11.26 11.45 -0.77
C HIS A 75 11.22 10.29 -1.77
N GLY A 76 12.28 10.11 -2.56
CA GLY A 76 12.39 9.01 -3.51
C GLY A 76 12.31 7.64 -2.85
N LEU A 77 12.98 7.45 -1.70
CA LEU A 77 12.95 6.18 -0.97
C LEU A 77 11.55 5.88 -0.40
N GLY A 78 10.87 6.87 0.16
CA GLY A 78 9.52 6.68 0.69
C GLY A 78 8.51 6.34 -0.40
N TRP A 79 8.56 7.05 -1.54
CA TRP A 79 7.73 6.74 -2.70
C TRP A 79 8.02 5.35 -3.28
N LEU A 80 9.29 4.99 -3.42
CA LEU A 80 9.67 3.65 -3.88
C LEU A 80 9.13 2.57 -2.95
N PHE A 81 9.29 2.75 -1.63
CA PHE A 81 8.78 1.81 -0.64
C PHE A 81 7.25 1.66 -0.74
N HIS A 82 6.51 2.76 -0.87
CA HIS A 82 5.06 2.75 -1.05
C HIS A 82 4.61 1.86 -2.23
N TYR A 83 5.18 2.09 -3.41
CA TYR A 83 4.83 1.32 -4.61
C TYR A 83 5.32 -0.13 -4.57
N VAL A 84 6.48 -0.39 -3.96
CA VAL A 84 6.96 -1.76 -3.73
C VAL A 84 6.01 -2.53 -2.82
N VAL A 85 5.51 -1.91 -1.75
CA VAL A 85 4.53 -2.52 -0.84
C VAL A 85 3.20 -2.78 -1.55
N GLY A 86 2.71 -1.83 -2.36
CA GLY A 86 1.52 -2.04 -3.19
C GLY A 86 1.67 -3.22 -4.16
N CYS A 87 2.80 -3.33 -4.85
CA CYS A 87 3.13 -4.49 -5.68
C CYS A 87 3.22 -5.78 -4.87
N ALA A 88 3.82 -5.76 -3.68
CA ALA A 88 3.90 -6.95 -2.83
C ALA A 88 2.51 -7.49 -2.46
N TYR A 89 1.55 -6.62 -2.15
CA TYR A 89 0.16 -7.02 -1.90
C TYR A 89 -0.52 -7.58 -3.15
N ALA A 90 -0.30 -6.98 -4.34
CA ALA A 90 -0.83 -7.53 -5.58
C ALA A 90 -0.24 -8.93 -5.89
N ALA A 91 1.06 -9.13 -5.65
CA ALA A 91 1.73 -10.43 -5.87
C ALA A 91 1.17 -11.55 -4.98
N MET A 92 0.75 -11.23 -3.75
CA MET A 92 0.18 -12.21 -2.83
C MET A 92 -1.10 -12.87 -3.37
N LEU A 93 -1.86 -12.17 -4.23
CA LEU A 93 -3.12 -12.69 -4.77
C LEU A 93 -2.90 -13.99 -5.59
N PRO A 94 -2.15 -14.00 -6.70
CA PRO A 94 -1.90 -15.22 -7.45
C PRO A 94 -0.95 -16.20 -6.74
N VAL A 95 -0.11 -15.72 -5.80
CA VAL A 95 0.76 -16.61 -5.02
C VAL A 95 -0.05 -17.48 -4.05
N PHE A 96 -1.07 -16.93 -3.39
CA PHE A 96 -1.88 -17.66 -2.42
C PHE A 96 -3.15 -18.30 -3.01
N TRP A 97 -3.76 -17.69 -4.04
CA TRP A 97 -4.96 -18.23 -4.71
C TRP A 97 -4.69 -18.87 -6.07
N GLY A 98 -3.42 -18.98 -6.45
CA GLY A 98 -3.00 -19.58 -7.71
C GLY A 98 -3.16 -18.66 -8.91
N VAL A 99 -2.50 -19.03 -10.00
CA VAL A 99 -2.49 -18.27 -11.27
C VAL A 99 -3.90 -18.11 -11.86
N ALA A 100 -4.82 -19.02 -11.56
CA ALA A 100 -6.23 -18.92 -11.98
C ALA A 100 -6.93 -17.66 -11.44
N PHE A 101 -6.48 -17.10 -10.31
CA PHE A 101 -6.99 -15.82 -9.80
C PHE A 101 -6.80 -14.69 -10.82
N ILE A 102 -5.71 -14.71 -11.59
CA ILE A 102 -5.43 -13.68 -12.60
C ILE A 102 -6.53 -13.65 -13.68
N ALA A 103 -7.05 -14.82 -14.05
CA ALA A 103 -8.11 -14.95 -15.05
C ALA A 103 -9.51 -14.69 -14.48
N ALA A 104 -9.72 -15.04 -13.21
CA ALA A 104 -11.00 -14.87 -12.53
C ALA A 104 -10.82 -14.22 -11.16
N PRO A 105 -10.54 -12.90 -11.10
CA PRO A 105 -10.39 -12.19 -9.84
C PRO A 105 -11.69 -12.22 -9.04
N THR A 106 -11.58 -12.53 -7.75
CA THR A 106 -12.72 -12.55 -6.81
C THR A 106 -12.49 -11.58 -5.65
N TRP A 107 -13.58 -11.20 -4.97
CA TRP A 107 -13.53 -10.24 -3.88
C TRP A 107 -12.82 -10.76 -2.62
N LEU A 108 -13.02 -12.03 -2.25
CA LEU A 108 -12.53 -12.56 -0.99
C LEU A 108 -11.00 -12.41 -0.82
N PRO A 109 -10.14 -12.83 -1.79
CA PRO A 109 -8.69 -12.62 -1.70
C PRO A 109 -8.30 -11.14 -1.58
N ILE A 110 -9.00 -10.27 -2.31
CA ILE A 110 -8.73 -8.83 -2.30
C ILE A 110 -9.12 -8.18 -0.99
N ILE A 111 -10.20 -8.61 -0.35
CA ILE A 111 -10.57 -8.09 0.98
C ILE A 111 -9.56 -8.58 2.02
N LEU A 112 -9.18 -9.85 1.98
CA LEU A 112 -8.22 -10.41 2.93
C LEU A 112 -6.85 -9.74 2.83
N ILE A 113 -6.35 -9.51 1.62
CA ILE A 113 -5.05 -8.84 1.43
C ILE A 113 -5.20 -7.32 1.53
N GLY A 114 -6.06 -6.73 0.68
CA GLY A 114 -6.18 -5.30 0.45
C GLY A 114 -6.80 -4.52 1.61
N VAL A 115 -7.61 -5.15 2.47
CA VAL A 115 -8.19 -4.52 3.67
C VAL A 115 -7.64 -5.13 4.95
N VAL A 116 -7.75 -6.44 5.15
CA VAL A 116 -7.43 -7.04 6.46
C VAL A 116 -5.93 -7.03 6.72
N LEU A 117 -5.13 -7.64 5.83
CA LEU A 117 -3.68 -7.74 6.00
C LEU A 117 -3.00 -6.37 5.98
N THR A 118 -3.37 -5.50 5.05
CA THR A 118 -2.84 -4.14 4.94
C THR A 118 -3.16 -3.29 6.16
N THR A 119 -4.38 -3.37 6.71
CA THR A 119 -4.75 -2.67 7.95
C THR A 119 -3.95 -3.18 9.14
N ILE A 120 -3.79 -4.50 9.27
CA ILE A 120 -2.95 -5.10 10.32
C ILE A 120 -1.52 -4.58 10.18
N ALA A 121 -0.92 -4.70 8.99
CA ALA A 121 0.44 -4.23 8.73
C ALA A 121 0.59 -2.72 9.02
N GLY A 122 -0.38 -1.90 8.62
CA GLY A 122 -0.42 -0.48 8.92
C GLY A 122 -0.42 -0.21 10.41
N LEU A 123 -1.33 -0.83 11.17
CA LEU A 123 -1.51 -0.57 12.60
C LEU A 123 -0.43 -1.21 13.50
N THR A 124 0.23 -2.27 13.05
CA THR A 124 1.22 -3.01 13.85
C THR A 124 2.67 -2.81 13.42
N LEU A 125 2.94 -2.34 12.19
CA LEU A 125 4.30 -2.11 11.68
C LEU A 125 4.53 -0.64 11.36
N MET A 126 3.75 -0.08 10.44
CA MET A 126 4.01 1.27 9.94
C MET A 126 3.66 2.35 10.96
N VAL A 127 2.46 2.34 11.53
CA VAL A 127 2.05 3.32 12.55
C VAL A 127 2.97 3.31 13.77
N PRO A 128 3.35 2.16 14.35
CA PRO A 128 4.33 2.13 15.43
C PRO A 128 5.72 2.60 14.99
N GLY A 129 6.18 2.17 13.80
CA GLY A 129 7.43 2.61 13.20
C GLY A 129 7.48 4.13 12.99
N MET A 130 6.36 4.76 12.66
CA MET A 130 6.23 6.21 12.50
C MET A 130 5.98 6.97 13.83
N GLY A 131 6.10 6.29 14.98
CA GLY A 131 5.97 6.92 16.30
C GLY A 131 4.54 6.98 16.86
N GLY A 132 3.54 6.49 16.13
CA GLY A 132 2.14 6.45 16.58
C GLY A 132 1.84 5.42 17.67
N GLY A 133 2.83 4.58 18.04
CA GLY A 133 2.66 3.49 19.01
C GLY A 133 1.90 2.29 18.44
N PHE A 134 1.93 1.15 19.15
CA PHE A 134 1.20 -0.06 18.77
C PHE A 134 -0.29 0.25 18.61
N LEU A 135 -0.89 -0.13 17.47
CA LEU A 135 -2.27 0.20 17.10
C LEU A 135 -2.59 1.71 17.14
N GLY A 136 -1.59 2.58 16.97
CA GLY A 136 -1.82 4.03 16.96
C GLY A 136 -2.20 4.63 18.32
N LEU A 137 -1.97 3.92 19.43
CA LEU A 137 -2.39 4.34 20.77
C LEU A 137 -1.68 5.62 21.29
N LYS A 138 -0.58 6.06 20.66
CA LYS A 138 0.09 7.34 20.98
C LYS A 138 -0.36 8.49 20.07
N THR A 139 -1.26 8.25 19.13
CA THR A 139 -1.81 9.33 18.28
C THR A 139 -2.85 10.16 19.05
N PRO A 140 -3.05 11.45 18.70
CA PRO A 140 -4.03 12.29 19.40
C PRO A 140 -5.47 11.78 19.36
N ASN A 141 -5.83 11.00 18.34
CA ASN A 141 -7.17 10.42 18.20
C ASN A 141 -7.11 9.06 17.47
N PRO A 142 -6.95 7.94 18.20
CA PRO A 142 -6.85 6.60 17.61
C PRO A 142 -8.10 6.16 16.86
N VAL A 143 -9.30 6.56 17.32
CA VAL A 143 -10.57 6.19 16.65
C VAL A 143 -10.65 6.83 15.26
N LYS A 144 -10.25 8.10 15.15
CA LYS A 144 -10.16 8.79 13.85
C LYS A 144 -9.12 8.10 12.95
N LEU A 145 -7.96 7.73 13.51
CA LEU A 145 -6.94 6.98 12.77
C LEU A 145 -7.52 5.68 12.19
N TYR A 146 -8.24 4.89 12.98
CA TYR A 146 -8.83 3.62 12.50
C TYR A 146 -9.79 3.84 11.34
N GLY A 147 -10.67 4.84 11.43
CA GLY A 147 -11.58 5.17 10.33
C GLY A 147 -10.84 5.55 9.06
N LEU A 148 -9.80 6.39 9.16
CA LEU A 148 -9.00 6.81 8.01
C LEU A 148 -8.19 5.66 7.41
N VAL A 149 -7.58 4.82 8.25
CA VAL A 149 -6.81 3.64 7.82
C VAL A 149 -7.71 2.64 7.11
N LEU A 150 -8.87 2.31 7.68
CA LEU A 150 -9.81 1.36 7.06
C LEU A 150 -10.34 1.89 5.73
N LEU A 151 -10.67 3.18 5.65
CA LEU A 151 -11.17 3.79 4.43
C LEU A 151 -10.11 3.84 3.33
N ALA A 152 -8.87 4.21 3.67
CA ALA A 152 -7.73 4.16 2.75
C ALA A 152 -7.52 2.74 2.19
N HIS A 153 -7.53 1.72 3.05
CA HIS A 153 -7.36 0.34 2.62
C HIS A 153 -8.55 -0.22 1.83
N ALA A 154 -9.78 0.22 2.14
CA ALA A 154 -10.94 -0.09 1.31
C ALA A 154 -10.82 0.49 -0.10
N VAL A 155 -10.37 1.75 -0.23
CA VAL A 155 -10.10 2.38 -1.53
C VAL A 155 -9.00 1.65 -2.29
N PHE A 156 -7.90 1.31 -1.61
CA PHE A 156 -6.83 0.49 -2.20
C PHE A 156 -7.35 -0.85 -2.70
N ALA A 157 -8.15 -1.57 -1.90
CA ALA A 157 -8.75 -2.85 -2.27
C ALA A 157 -9.71 -2.74 -3.46
N ILE A 158 -10.53 -1.69 -3.52
CA ILE A 158 -11.40 -1.40 -4.68
C ILE A 158 -10.54 -1.16 -5.93
N GLY A 159 -9.49 -0.34 -5.81
CA GLY A 159 -8.56 -0.10 -6.90
C GLY A 159 -7.84 -1.38 -7.37
N GLN A 160 -7.45 -2.24 -6.43
CA GLN A 160 -6.85 -3.54 -6.70
C GLN A 160 -7.81 -4.47 -7.44
N TYR A 161 -9.09 -4.51 -7.04
CA TYR A 161 -10.10 -5.29 -7.76
C TYR A 161 -10.36 -4.75 -9.16
N ALA A 162 -10.56 -3.44 -9.31
CA ALA A 162 -10.78 -2.81 -10.60
C ALA A 162 -9.61 -3.05 -11.56
N ALA A 163 -8.37 -2.93 -11.08
CA ALA A 163 -7.18 -3.22 -11.85
C ALA A 163 -7.06 -4.70 -12.22
N ALA A 164 -7.36 -5.62 -11.29
CA ALA A 164 -7.33 -7.06 -11.56
C ALA A 164 -8.38 -7.47 -12.60
N ILE A 165 -9.61 -6.95 -12.51
CA ILE A 165 -10.66 -7.19 -13.51
C ILE A 165 -10.30 -6.59 -14.87
N GLY A 166 -9.77 -5.37 -14.87
CA GLY A 166 -9.30 -4.72 -16.11
C GLY A 166 -8.17 -5.50 -16.76
N PHE A 167 -7.23 -6.02 -15.96
CA PHE A 167 -6.16 -6.89 -16.45
C PHE A 167 -6.70 -8.20 -17.01
N ALA A 168 -7.61 -8.86 -16.30
CA ALA A 168 -8.23 -10.12 -16.73
C ALA A 168 -9.04 -9.97 -18.02
N SER A 169 -9.61 -8.79 -18.27
CA SER A 169 -10.39 -8.51 -19.49
C SER A 169 -9.54 -8.41 -20.77
N CYS A 170 -8.20 -8.50 -20.67
CA CYS A 170 -7.30 -8.41 -21.80
C CYS A 170 -7.05 -9.76 -22.52
N PHE A 171 -7.59 -10.88 -22.01
CA PHE A 171 -7.41 -12.21 -22.58
C PHE A 171 -8.63 -13.10 -22.33
#